data_AF-A0A943IZY8-F1
#
_entry.id   AF-A0A943IZY8-F1
#
_cell.length_a   1.000
_cell.length_b   1.000
_cell.length_c   1.000
_cell.angle_alpha   90.00
_cell.angle_beta   90.00
_cell.angle_gamma   90.00
#
_symmetry.space_group_name_H-M   'P 1'
#
loop_
_entity.id
_entity.type
_entity.pdbx_description
1 polymer ?
#
loop_
_entity_poly.entity_id
_entity_poly.type
_entity_poly.pdbx_seq_one_letter_code
_entity_poly.pdbx_strand_id
1 'polypeptide(L)'
;MMQGKRKKQIHTVSHPAAVTSRRRNGERTAPTKVTEPEISVHAFWAMRALFWSAFFCIGLFGTALTGLWGACGAVLLFVIYHKNKTLVLRGSVCAWCLLAVVFFAACTMIWGVDRGQAALGVVKLFACLVGAVLFMQLSSAQRRVLRDDIPRAMCAVLVLGVPFCFVPALQSYFLADGSRYGSFLQYPNTMALLCLIGAVILLEKIVQHRGRRWEYGSILLLAAGILVSGSRIVFVLTAFTFVVYLLRYRTLRKVLLIGAAVCAVVVGTYLAVTKDVSVVGRFLTIFTSNNSLLCRLLYARDAMPMLLDYPLGMGTGGYASLAGSYATGVYQVRYVHNDILQIALDWGLPALALFLTAGVLSFKRGVCGFEGRMVWMLVIGHSLLDFDLQYVAVVLVLLLYADLYEAKPLVLHRAEKRFVMALCAVCGAVMLYVGGAVGLGNFGLSGVSLTLLPFQTDLRCRVITTSSDLQTVQTQAQYVLNQDEYNPQALSAMATVLYATGDGVQSGEYFLRAIAVQPYERTLYEQMVRTLSASIAQAQAEQDTTRMLQMMQQIDQMVRLRSQTLGQTSALGHRLEHKPNLALSTEEERYIAQVCTMLQSAS
;
A
#
# COMPACT_ATOMS: atom_id res chain seq x y z
N MET A 1 -46.30 26.63 -94.19
CA MET A 1 -45.91 28.02 -94.52
C MET A 1 -46.93 28.97 -93.91
N MET A 2 -46.43 30.11 -93.43
CA MET A 2 -47.09 31.29 -92.87
C MET A 2 -47.57 31.31 -91.40
N GLN A 3 -47.06 32.37 -90.76
CA GLN A 3 -47.07 32.78 -89.36
C GLN A 3 -48.46 33.23 -88.85
N GLY A 4 -48.64 33.24 -87.52
CA GLY A 4 -49.72 34.02 -86.90
C GLY A 4 -49.78 33.92 -85.38
N LYS A 5 -49.58 35.04 -84.71
CA LYS A 5 -49.47 35.26 -83.25
C LYS A 5 -50.81 35.20 -82.48
N ARG A 6 -50.66 34.94 -81.16
CA ARG A 6 -51.30 35.58 -79.98
C ARG A 6 -52.58 34.99 -79.33
N LYS A 7 -52.39 34.68 -78.03
CA LYS A 7 -53.21 34.95 -76.82
C LYS A 7 -54.65 34.44 -76.77
N LYS A 8 -54.93 33.60 -75.77
CA LYS A 8 -55.87 33.93 -74.67
C LYS A 8 -55.77 32.96 -73.50
N GLN A 9 -55.85 33.53 -72.30
CA GLN A 9 -55.99 32.87 -71.00
C GLN A 9 -57.24 32.00 -70.96
N ILE A 10 -57.13 30.81 -70.35
CA ILE A 10 -58.27 30.04 -69.86
C ILE A 10 -57.99 29.69 -68.41
N HIS A 11 -58.82 30.23 -67.52
CA HIS A 11 -59.02 29.73 -66.16
C HIS A 11 -60.11 28.66 -66.23
N THR A 12 -59.84 27.46 -65.71
CA THR A 12 -60.87 26.56 -65.18
C THR A 12 -60.28 25.66 -64.11
N VAL A 13 -61.08 25.46 -63.06
CA VAL A 13 -60.81 24.91 -61.74
C VAL A 13 -60.89 23.37 -61.74
N SER A 14 -60.02 22.68 -60.98
CA SER A 14 -60.35 21.49 -60.17
C SER A 14 -59.11 20.93 -59.41
N HIS A 15 -59.29 20.68 -58.11
CA HIS A 15 -58.41 19.98 -57.15
C HIS A 15 -58.27 18.46 -57.45
N PRO A 16 -57.55 17.62 -56.66
CA PRO A 16 -56.22 17.74 -56.04
C PRO A 16 -55.35 16.46 -56.26
N ALA A 17 -54.05 16.59 -56.50
CA ALA A 17 -53.04 15.55 -56.18
C ALA A 17 -51.64 16.11 -56.42
N ALA A 18 -50.86 16.33 -55.35
CA ALA A 18 -49.45 16.71 -55.48
C ALA A 18 -48.58 15.71 -54.71
N VAL A 19 -48.18 14.68 -55.45
CA VAL A 19 -47.06 13.78 -55.15
C VAL A 19 -45.78 14.45 -55.66
N THR A 20 -44.81 14.57 -54.75
CA THR A 20 -43.35 14.67 -54.97
C THR A 20 -42.79 15.75 -55.91
N SER A 21 -42.12 16.75 -55.33
CA SER A 21 -40.66 16.89 -55.45
C SER A 21 -40.18 18.16 -54.72
N ARG A 22 -39.50 18.01 -53.58
CA ARG A 22 -38.65 19.08 -53.05
C ARG A 22 -37.42 18.45 -52.40
N ARG A 23 -36.29 18.52 -53.13
CA ARG A 23 -34.94 18.43 -52.57
C ARG A 23 -34.87 19.38 -51.36
N ARG A 24 -34.82 18.83 -50.15
CA ARG A 24 -34.28 19.53 -48.98
C ARG A 24 -32.83 19.10 -48.84
N ASN A 25 -31.94 20.07 -48.95
CA ASN A 25 -30.54 19.96 -48.56
C ASN A 25 -30.49 19.39 -47.14
N GLY A 26 -29.93 18.18 -47.02
CA GLY A 26 -29.57 17.59 -45.75
C GLY A 26 -28.28 18.25 -45.26
N GLU A 27 -28.41 19.33 -44.51
CA GLU A 27 -27.39 19.66 -43.52
C GLU A 27 -27.43 18.59 -42.43
N ARG A 28 -26.62 17.55 -42.62
CA ARG A 28 -26.14 16.74 -41.50
C ARG A 28 -25.33 17.67 -40.62
N THR A 29 -25.96 18.22 -39.59
CA THR A 29 -25.22 18.75 -38.44
C THR A 29 -24.35 17.63 -37.91
N ALA A 30 -23.03 17.81 -38.09
CA ALA A 30 -22.02 16.92 -37.55
C ALA A 30 -22.29 16.73 -36.04
N PRO A 31 -22.01 15.54 -35.47
CA PRO A 31 -22.02 15.41 -34.02
C PRO A 31 -21.07 16.45 -33.47
N THR A 32 -21.58 17.37 -32.66
CA THR A 32 -20.77 18.33 -31.91
C THR A 32 -19.68 17.54 -31.19
N LYS A 33 -18.43 17.68 -31.65
CA LYS A 33 -17.27 17.12 -30.97
C LYS A 33 -17.33 17.65 -29.53
N VAL A 34 -17.67 16.78 -28.59
CA VAL A 34 -17.55 17.06 -27.16
C VAL A 34 -16.08 17.42 -26.96
N THR A 35 -15.81 18.69 -26.67
CA THR A 35 -14.46 19.19 -26.40
C THR A 35 -13.91 18.41 -25.21
N GLU A 36 -12.77 17.74 -25.39
CA GLU A 36 -12.09 17.08 -24.27
C GLU A 36 -11.83 18.15 -23.19
N PRO A 37 -11.99 17.83 -21.90
CA PRO A 37 -11.62 18.75 -20.84
C PRO A 37 -10.12 19.03 -20.96
N GLU A 38 -9.76 20.29 -21.20
CA GLU A 38 -8.37 20.72 -21.22
C GLU A 38 -8.19 21.80 -20.16
N ILE A 39 -7.44 21.47 -19.11
CA ILE A 39 -7.11 22.45 -18.08
C ILE A 39 -6.04 23.41 -18.59
N SER A 40 -6.04 24.64 -18.07
CA SER A 40 -5.01 25.64 -18.39
C SER A 40 -3.59 25.11 -18.20
N VAL A 41 -2.65 25.61 -19.00
CA VAL A 41 -1.23 25.22 -18.95
C VAL A 41 -0.64 25.35 -17.54
N HIS A 42 -0.95 26.43 -16.82
CA HIS A 42 -0.47 26.63 -15.44
C HIS A 42 -1.04 25.60 -14.46
N ALA A 43 -2.34 25.29 -14.57
CA ALA A 43 -2.94 24.25 -13.74
C ALA A 43 -2.35 22.87 -14.04
N PHE A 44 -2.06 22.59 -15.32
CA PHE A 44 -1.41 21.35 -15.72
C PHE A 44 0.02 21.25 -15.17
N TRP A 45 0.81 22.33 -15.19
CA TRP A 45 2.14 22.34 -14.58
C TRP A 45 2.09 22.14 -13.06
N ALA A 46 1.16 22.78 -12.36
CA ALA A 46 0.96 22.54 -10.93
C ALA A 46 0.61 21.07 -10.64
N MET A 47 -0.23 20.47 -11.47
CA MET A 47 -0.59 19.06 -11.35
C MET A 47 0.57 18.12 -11.66
N ARG A 48 1.41 18.44 -12.65
CA ARG A 48 2.65 17.70 -12.93
C ARG A 48 3.61 17.77 -11.74
N ALA A 49 3.80 18.95 -11.15
CA ALA A 49 4.64 19.11 -9.96
C ALA A 49 4.10 18.29 -8.76
N LEU A 50 2.79 18.32 -8.54
CA LEU A 50 2.13 17.50 -7.51
C LEU A 50 2.30 16.00 -7.81
N PHE A 51 2.17 15.58 -9.07
CA PHE A 51 2.39 14.17 -9.45
C PHE A 51 3.85 13.74 -9.22
N TRP A 52 4.82 14.59 -9.57
CA TRP A 52 6.23 14.32 -9.34
C TRP A 52 6.56 14.19 -7.85
N SER A 53 5.99 15.04 -7.00
CA SER A 53 6.27 15.00 -5.55
C SER A 53 5.89 13.66 -4.92
N ALA A 54 4.93 12.92 -5.48
CA ALA A 54 4.60 11.57 -5.01
C ALA A 54 5.81 10.62 -5.04
N PHE A 55 6.73 10.78 -5.99
CA PHE A 55 7.93 9.96 -6.12
C PHE A 55 9.12 10.45 -5.26
N PHE A 56 9.08 11.68 -4.76
CA PHE A 56 10.15 12.24 -3.91
C PHE A 56 9.80 12.20 -2.42
N CYS A 57 8.52 12.04 -2.09
CA CYS A 57 8.01 11.98 -0.71
C CYS A 57 7.75 10.53 -0.27
N ILE A 58 8.76 9.66 -0.35
CA ILE A 58 8.69 8.26 0.14
C ILE A 58 7.53 7.48 -0.50
N GLY A 59 7.24 7.76 -1.77
CA GLY A 59 6.12 7.15 -2.50
C GLY A 59 4.75 7.40 -1.87
N LEU A 60 4.65 8.41 -0.98
CA LEU A 60 3.48 8.69 -0.13
C LEU A 60 3.07 7.46 0.69
N PHE A 61 4.03 6.77 1.29
CA PHE A 61 3.78 5.61 2.14
C PHE A 61 3.12 6.01 3.48
N GLY A 62 3.60 7.06 4.13
CA GLY A 62 3.09 7.51 5.43
C GLY A 62 1.84 8.38 5.33
N THR A 63 0.96 8.31 6.33
CA THR A 63 -0.29 9.09 6.39
C THR A 63 -0.05 10.60 6.41
N ALA A 64 1.04 11.07 7.04
CA ALA A 64 1.40 12.50 7.07
C ALA A 64 1.63 13.07 5.65
N LEU A 65 2.51 12.42 4.89
CA LEU A 65 2.84 12.86 3.53
C LEU A 65 1.64 12.67 2.57
N THR A 66 0.91 11.57 2.72
CA THR A 66 -0.30 11.30 1.93
C THR A 66 -1.38 12.34 2.18
N GLY A 67 -1.62 12.70 3.45
CA GLY A 67 -2.61 13.70 3.83
C GLY A 67 -2.26 15.09 3.29
N LEU A 68 -1.00 15.52 3.42
CA LEU A 68 -0.54 16.79 2.86
C LEU A 68 -0.67 16.80 1.33
N TRP A 69 -0.24 15.74 0.65
CA TRP A 69 -0.34 15.60 -0.81
C TRP A 69 -1.80 15.65 -1.27
N GLY A 70 -2.69 14.91 -0.60
CA GLY A 70 -4.12 14.89 -0.92
C GLY A 70 -4.81 16.24 -0.69
N ALA A 71 -4.43 16.95 0.38
CA ALA A 71 -4.91 18.31 0.63
C ALA A 71 -4.47 19.29 -0.47
N CYS A 72 -3.21 19.25 -0.89
CA CYS A 72 -2.72 20.02 -2.04
C CYS A 72 -3.48 19.68 -3.32
N GLY A 73 -3.79 18.39 -3.54
CA GLY A 73 -4.61 17.94 -4.66
C GLY A 73 -6.05 18.49 -4.62
N ALA A 74 -6.67 18.53 -3.45
CA ALA A 74 -8.01 19.09 -3.27
C ALA A 74 -8.04 20.61 -3.55
N VAL A 75 -7.03 21.35 -3.07
CA VAL A 75 -6.84 22.78 -3.38
C VAL A 75 -6.66 22.99 -4.89
N LEU A 76 -5.84 22.17 -5.53
CA LEU A 76 -5.62 22.25 -6.98
C LEU A 76 -6.91 21.98 -7.76
N LEU A 77 -7.69 20.98 -7.36
CA LEU A 77 -9.00 20.69 -7.95
C LEU A 77 -9.96 21.87 -7.80
N PHE A 78 -9.96 22.53 -6.64
CA PHE A 78 -10.74 23.75 -6.40
C PHE A 78 -10.33 24.90 -7.33
N VAL A 79 -9.03 25.13 -7.51
CA VAL A 79 -8.51 26.14 -8.44
C VAL A 79 -8.91 25.82 -9.88
N ILE A 80 -8.80 24.56 -10.31
CA ILE A 80 -9.22 24.10 -11.64
C ILE A 80 -10.71 24.38 -11.87
N TYR A 81 -11.55 23.98 -10.91
CA TYR A 81 -13.00 24.21 -10.98
C TYR A 81 -13.34 25.70 -11.05
N HIS A 82 -12.70 26.54 -10.23
CA HIS A 82 -12.99 27.97 -10.21
C HIS A 82 -12.56 28.70 -11.48
N LYS A 83 -11.44 28.30 -12.10
CA LYS A 83 -10.94 28.91 -13.34
C LYS A 83 -11.70 28.43 -14.57
N ASN A 84 -11.93 27.12 -14.68
CA ASN A 84 -12.51 26.54 -15.91
C ASN A 84 -14.03 26.43 -15.85
N LYS A 85 -14.66 26.55 -14.66
CA LYS A 85 -16.09 26.32 -14.38
C LYS A 85 -16.61 24.94 -14.83
N THR A 86 -15.69 24.01 -15.08
CA THR A 86 -15.97 22.65 -15.48
C THR A 86 -15.45 21.69 -14.42
N LEU A 87 -16.25 20.68 -14.13
CA LEU A 87 -15.89 19.52 -13.31
C LEU A 87 -16.36 18.31 -14.09
N VAL A 88 -15.41 17.47 -14.52
CA VAL A 88 -15.68 16.27 -15.28
C VAL A 88 -15.57 15.07 -14.37
N LEU A 89 -16.69 14.41 -14.12
CA LEU A 89 -16.72 13.09 -13.50
C LEU A 89 -17.22 12.08 -14.53
N ARG A 90 -16.67 10.87 -14.48
CA ARG A 90 -17.05 9.79 -15.39
C ARG A 90 -17.43 8.58 -14.55
N GLY A 91 -18.70 8.17 -14.66
CA GLY A 91 -19.25 7.03 -13.93
C GLY A 91 -19.01 5.70 -14.64
N SER A 92 -17.75 5.36 -14.93
CA SER A 92 -17.44 4.02 -15.46
C SER A 92 -17.70 2.95 -14.40
N VAL A 93 -17.91 1.70 -14.82
CA VAL A 93 -18.04 0.58 -13.87
C VAL A 93 -16.79 0.48 -12.99
N CYS A 94 -15.60 0.71 -13.56
CA CYS A 94 -14.35 0.78 -12.80
C CYS A 94 -14.38 1.88 -11.73
N ALA A 95 -14.87 3.09 -12.03
CA ALA A 95 -14.97 4.18 -11.06
C ALA A 95 -15.89 3.80 -9.88
N TRP A 96 -17.04 3.17 -10.17
CA TRP A 96 -17.96 2.69 -9.13
C TRP A 96 -17.36 1.57 -8.28
N CYS A 97 -16.64 0.62 -8.88
CA CYS A 97 -15.92 -0.40 -8.13
C CYS A 97 -14.88 0.21 -7.18
N LEU A 98 -14.06 1.16 -7.66
CA LEU A 98 -13.06 1.81 -6.81
C LEU A 98 -13.70 2.65 -5.69
N LEU A 99 -14.80 3.34 -5.95
CA LEU A 99 -15.53 4.06 -4.92
C LEU A 99 -16.11 3.10 -3.87
N ALA A 100 -16.62 1.95 -4.31
CA ALA A 100 -17.15 0.93 -3.42
C ALA A 100 -16.04 0.27 -2.56
N VAL A 101 -14.81 0.13 -3.08
CA VAL A 101 -13.65 -0.27 -2.25
C VAL A 101 -13.43 0.72 -1.11
N VAL A 102 -13.47 2.02 -1.38
CA VAL A 102 -13.34 3.06 -0.33
C VAL A 102 -14.49 2.99 0.67
N PHE A 103 -15.71 2.70 0.21
CA PHE A 103 -16.86 2.50 1.08
C PHE A 103 -16.65 1.33 2.05
N PHE A 104 -16.22 0.16 1.56
CA PHE A 104 -15.94 -0.99 2.42
C PHE A 104 -14.79 -0.70 3.40
N ALA A 105 -13.73 -0.05 2.94
CA ALA A 105 -12.66 0.42 3.83
C ALA A 105 -13.21 1.34 4.94
N ALA A 106 -14.10 2.27 4.61
CA ALA A 106 -14.73 3.15 5.59
C ALA A 106 -15.62 2.39 6.58
N CYS A 107 -16.36 1.37 6.14
CA CYS A 107 -17.17 0.54 7.03
C CYS A 107 -16.32 -0.18 8.08
N THR A 108 -15.09 -0.59 7.76
CA THR A 108 -14.20 -1.22 8.74
C THR A 108 -13.82 -0.33 9.92
N MET A 109 -14.05 0.99 9.87
CA MET A 109 -13.88 1.85 11.06
C MET A 109 -14.85 1.50 12.21
N ILE A 110 -15.95 0.81 11.91
CA ILE A 110 -16.99 0.44 12.89
C ILE A 110 -16.58 -0.81 13.69
N TRP A 111 -16.02 -1.81 13.00
CA TRP A 111 -15.73 -3.14 13.56
C TRP A 111 -14.28 -3.58 13.47
N GLY A 112 -13.39 -2.75 12.91
CA GLY A 112 -11.98 -3.06 12.75
C GLY A 112 -11.30 -3.33 14.10
N VAL A 113 -10.32 -4.22 14.08
CA VAL A 113 -9.56 -4.67 15.26
C VAL A 113 -8.85 -3.50 15.92
N ASP A 114 -8.22 -2.63 15.12
CA ASP A 114 -7.74 -1.33 15.55
C ASP A 114 -8.50 -0.24 14.78
N ARG A 115 -9.49 0.36 15.43
CA ARG A 115 -10.34 1.40 14.84
C ARG A 115 -9.55 2.66 14.48
N GLY A 116 -8.51 2.97 15.24
CA GLY A 116 -7.65 4.13 15.00
C GLY A 116 -6.85 3.98 13.70
N GLN A 117 -6.23 2.82 13.51
CA GLN A 117 -5.51 2.50 12.27
C GLN A 117 -6.44 2.36 11.07
N ALA A 118 -7.63 1.78 11.26
CA ALA A 118 -8.64 1.71 10.22
C ALA A 118 -8.99 3.10 9.68
N ALA A 119 -9.20 4.09 10.56
CA ALA A 119 -9.46 5.48 10.18
C ALA A 119 -8.28 6.10 9.39
N LEU A 120 -7.04 5.89 9.84
CA LEU A 120 -5.85 6.36 9.12
C LEU A 120 -5.71 5.74 7.72
N GLY A 121 -6.06 4.46 7.57
CA GLY A 121 -6.09 3.76 6.29
C GLY A 121 -7.10 4.39 5.31
N VAL A 122 -8.30 4.74 5.78
CA VAL A 122 -9.33 5.41 4.97
C VAL A 122 -8.86 6.78 4.49
N VAL A 123 -8.16 7.54 5.32
CA VAL A 123 -7.59 8.84 4.94
C VAL A 123 -6.59 8.70 3.78
N LYS A 124 -5.78 7.62 3.74
CA LYS A 124 -4.90 7.36 2.60
C LYS A 124 -5.69 7.15 1.30
N LEU A 125 -6.85 6.49 1.37
CA LEU A 125 -7.71 6.28 0.19
C LEU A 125 -8.34 7.57 -0.34
N PHE A 126 -8.59 8.57 0.50
CA PHE A 126 -9.08 9.88 0.04
C PHE A 126 -8.09 10.57 -0.90
N ALA A 127 -6.79 10.44 -0.65
CA ALA A 127 -5.77 10.96 -1.56
C ALA A 127 -5.83 10.28 -2.93
N CYS A 128 -6.06 8.96 -2.97
CA CYS A 128 -6.25 8.21 -4.22
C CYS A 128 -7.51 8.69 -4.97
N LEU A 129 -8.63 8.93 -4.28
CA LEU A 129 -9.85 9.48 -4.88
C LEU A 129 -9.62 10.88 -5.46
N VAL A 130 -8.94 11.76 -4.73
CA VAL A 130 -8.58 13.10 -5.23
C VAL A 130 -7.69 12.99 -6.47
N GLY A 131 -6.71 12.08 -6.46
CA GLY A 131 -5.88 11.78 -7.63
C GLY A 131 -6.70 11.32 -8.85
N ALA A 132 -7.64 10.40 -8.65
CA ALA A 132 -8.53 9.92 -9.70
C ALA A 132 -9.38 11.05 -10.30
N VAL A 133 -9.98 11.91 -9.45
CA VAL A 133 -10.79 13.05 -9.90
C VAL A 133 -9.93 14.08 -10.64
N LEU A 134 -8.71 14.37 -10.17
CA LEU A 134 -7.76 15.25 -10.86
C LEU A 134 -7.44 14.72 -12.26
N PHE A 135 -7.15 13.42 -12.40
CA PHE A 135 -6.82 12.82 -13.70
C PHE A 135 -8.02 12.80 -14.67
N MET A 136 -9.26 12.75 -14.16
CA MET A 136 -10.47 12.90 -14.98
C MET A 136 -10.61 14.31 -15.58
N GLN A 137 -9.97 15.34 -15.00
CA GLN A 137 -10.02 16.71 -15.53
C GLN A 137 -9.12 16.91 -16.75
N LEU A 138 -8.26 15.94 -17.07
CA LEU A 138 -7.24 16.08 -18.11
C LEU A 138 -7.74 15.69 -19.49
N SER A 139 -7.09 16.25 -20.51
CA SER A 139 -7.23 15.78 -21.87
C SER A 139 -6.45 14.48 -22.08
N SER A 140 -6.74 13.76 -23.16
CA SER A 140 -6.00 12.55 -23.52
C SER A 140 -4.52 12.86 -23.81
N ALA A 141 -4.22 14.06 -24.30
CA ALA A 141 -2.84 14.52 -24.51
C ALA A 141 -2.11 14.80 -23.19
N GLN A 142 -2.76 15.50 -22.25
CA GLN A 142 -2.21 15.80 -20.93
C GLN A 142 -1.95 14.53 -20.11
N ARG A 143 -2.85 13.55 -20.13
CA ARG A 143 -2.63 12.23 -19.52
C ARG A 143 -1.41 11.51 -20.10
N ARG A 144 -1.26 11.53 -21.44
CA ARG A 144 -0.07 10.94 -22.08
C ARG A 144 1.22 11.59 -21.60
N VAL A 145 1.24 12.92 -21.43
CA VAL A 145 2.41 13.64 -20.89
C VAL A 145 2.75 13.19 -19.47
N LEU A 146 1.76 12.94 -18.60
CA LEU A 146 2.02 12.40 -17.26
C LEU A 146 2.57 10.98 -17.27
N ARG A 147 2.08 10.12 -18.17
CA ARG A 147 2.66 8.78 -18.35
C ARG A 147 4.12 8.87 -18.77
N ASP A 148 4.42 9.77 -19.72
CA ASP A 148 5.78 10.09 -20.17
C ASP A 148 6.67 10.70 -19.07
N ASP A 149 6.08 11.24 -18.01
CA ASP A 149 6.81 11.78 -16.86
C ASP A 149 7.24 10.72 -15.85
N ILE A 150 6.56 9.57 -15.78
CA ILE A 150 6.94 8.46 -14.88
C ILE A 150 8.41 8.07 -15.04
N PRO A 151 8.92 7.72 -16.26
CA PRO A 151 10.33 7.38 -16.42
C PRO A 151 11.26 8.54 -16.10
N ARG A 152 10.86 9.80 -16.35
CA ARG A 152 11.69 10.98 -16.05
C ARG A 152 11.81 11.21 -14.55
N ALA A 153 10.69 11.11 -13.83
CA ALA A 153 10.66 11.20 -12.38
C ALA A 153 11.52 10.09 -11.76
N MET A 154 11.42 8.86 -12.26
CA MET A 154 12.26 7.75 -11.76
C MET A 154 13.75 7.94 -12.06
N CYS A 155 14.14 8.41 -13.25
CA CYS A 155 15.52 8.77 -13.52
C CYS A 155 16.02 9.87 -12.57
N ALA A 156 15.19 10.88 -12.29
CA ALA A 156 15.54 11.96 -11.36
C ALA A 156 15.66 11.45 -9.93
N VAL A 157 14.73 10.60 -9.46
CA VAL A 157 14.81 9.92 -8.15
C VAL A 157 16.12 9.15 -8.03
N LEU A 158 16.50 8.36 -9.05
CA LEU A 158 17.76 7.61 -9.02
C LEU A 158 18.99 8.52 -8.96
N VAL A 159 19.08 9.56 -9.79
CA VAL A 159 20.29 10.40 -9.86
C VAL A 159 20.40 11.31 -8.65
N LEU A 160 19.31 11.97 -8.26
CA LEU A 160 19.31 12.93 -7.16
C LEU A 160 19.50 12.26 -5.80
N GLY A 161 19.19 10.96 -5.67
CA GLY A 161 19.37 10.24 -4.41
C GLY A 161 20.82 9.79 -4.15
N VAL A 162 21.67 9.72 -5.18
CA VAL A 162 23.05 9.20 -5.07
C VAL A 162 23.92 10.03 -4.11
N PRO A 163 23.95 11.37 -4.17
CA PRO A 163 24.77 12.18 -3.26
C PRO A 163 24.49 11.89 -1.78
N PHE A 164 23.23 11.59 -1.43
CA PHE A 164 22.82 11.32 -0.05
C PHE A 164 23.34 9.99 0.50
N CYS A 165 23.74 9.05 -0.38
CA CYS A 165 24.37 7.80 0.05
C CYS A 165 25.78 8.01 0.63
N PHE A 166 26.41 9.16 0.33
CA PHE A 166 27.74 9.51 0.82
C PHE A 166 27.71 10.38 2.08
N VAL A 167 26.53 10.77 2.56
CA VAL A 167 26.36 11.56 3.78
C VAL A 167 25.98 10.62 4.92
N PRO A 168 26.85 10.39 5.93
CA PRO A 168 26.61 9.38 6.98
C PRO A 168 25.27 9.55 7.70
N ALA A 169 24.85 10.79 7.99
CA ALA A 169 23.59 11.08 8.67
C ALA A 169 22.34 10.77 7.83
N LEU A 170 22.48 10.68 6.50
CA LEU A 170 21.37 10.45 5.57
C LEU A 170 21.41 9.07 4.92
N GLN A 171 22.55 8.37 5.01
CA GLN A 171 22.78 7.09 4.35
C GLN A 171 21.72 6.04 4.67
N SER A 172 21.29 5.93 5.93
CA SER A 172 20.29 4.96 6.39
C SER A 172 18.89 5.17 5.79
N TYR A 173 18.59 6.37 5.28
CA TYR A 173 17.31 6.65 4.62
C TYR A 173 17.32 6.26 3.13
N PHE A 174 18.50 6.24 2.48
CA PHE A 174 18.63 5.97 1.04
C PHE A 174 19.13 4.55 0.75
N LEU A 175 19.78 3.90 1.73
CA LEU A 175 20.24 2.51 1.67
C LEU A 175 19.49 1.66 2.71
N ALA A 176 18.61 0.78 2.23
CA ALA A 176 17.98 -0.23 3.06
C ALA A 176 18.96 -1.38 3.35
N ASP A 177 18.90 -1.94 4.57
CA ASP A 177 19.78 -3.03 5.01
C ASP A 177 21.28 -2.73 4.77
N GLY A 178 21.67 -1.45 4.86
CA GLY A 178 23.02 -0.94 4.65
C GLY A 178 23.60 -1.07 3.24
N SER A 179 22.86 -1.66 2.28
CA SER A 179 23.43 -2.10 1.00
C SER A 179 22.51 -1.95 -0.21
N ARG A 180 21.19 -1.80 0.00
CA ARG A 180 20.20 -1.79 -1.07
C ARG A 180 19.75 -0.38 -1.35
N TYR A 181 19.93 0.09 -2.57
CA TYR A 181 19.54 1.44 -2.93
C TYR A 181 18.03 1.55 -3.07
N GLY A 182 17.38 2.34 -2.20
CA GLY A 182 15.94 2.64 -2.22
C GLY A 182 15.62 4.08 -2.66
N SER A 183 16.64 4.94 -2.73
CA SER A 183 16.52 6.36 -3.05
C SER A 183 15.44 7.09 -2.21
N PHE A 184 14.81 8.12 -2.75
CA PHE A 184 13.71 8.88 -2.12
C PHE A 184 12.49 8.04 -1.79
N LEU A 185 12.31 6.87 -2.41
CA LEU A 185 11.22 5.95 -2.04
C LEU A 185 11.52 5.15 -0.77
N GLN A 186 12.78 5.09 -0.36
CA GLN A 186 13.29 4.37 0.82
C GLN A 186 13.03 2.85 0.82
N TYR A 187 12.23 2.34 -0.11
CA TYR A 187 11.91 0.93 -0.26
C TYR A 187 12.39 0.40 -1.62
N PRO A 188 13.48 -0.39 -1.64
CA PRO A 188 14.11 -0.81 -2.89
C PRO A 188 13.19 -1.58 -3.85
N ASN A 189 12.24 -2.36 -3.31
CA ASN A 189 11.36 -3.18 -4.15
C ASN A 189 10.38 -2.32 -4.96
N THR A 190 9.66 -1.38 -4.31
CA THR A 190 8.78 -0.42 -5.00
C THR A 190 9.56 0.47 -5.97
N MET A 191 10.77 0.91 -5.58
CA MET A 191 11.65 1.68 -6.48
C MET A 191 11.98 0.90 -7.75
N ALA A 192 12.37 -0.37 -7.61
CA ALA A 192 12.69 -1.22 -8.75
C ALA A 192 11.46 -1.48 -9.63
N LEU A 193 10.29 -1.72 -9.04
CA LEU A 193 9.02 -1.90 -9.77
C LEU A 193 8.70 -0.66 -10.62
N LEU A 194 8.81 0.54 -10.04
CA LEU A 194 8.58 1.79 -10.76
C LEU A 194 9.65 2.07 -11.84
N CYS A 195 10.90 1.65 -11.62
CA CYS A 195 11.93 1.68 -12.66
C CYS A 195 11.58 0.76 -13.84
N LEU A 196 11.08 -0.45 -13.56
CA LEU A 196 10.66 -1.40 -14.58
C LEU A 196 9.44 -0.88 -15.36
N ILE A 197 8.46 -0.26 -14.69
CA ILE A 197 7.33 0.42 -15.33
C ILE A 197 7.83 1.56 -16.23
N GLY A 198 8.77 2.38 -15.74
CA GLY A 198 9.41 3.42 -16.54
C GLY A 198 10.09 2.87 -17.80
N ALA A 199 10.79 1.74 -17.69
CA ALA A 199 11.43 1.07 -18.82
C ALA A 199 10.41 0.57 -19.85
N VAL A 200 9.29 -0.02 -19.41
CA VAL A 200 8.18 -0.44 -20.30
C VAL A 200 7.61 0.74 -21.08
N ILE A 201 7.37 1.88 -20.42
CA ILE A 201 6.86 3.10 -21.07
C ILE A 201 7.83 3.60 -22.15
N LEU A 202 9.14 3.63 -21.86
CA LEU A 202 10.16 4.04 -22.83
C LEU A 202 10.30 3.05 -24.00
N LEU A 203 10.23 1.74 -23.74
CA LEU A 203 10.28 0.72 -24.79
C LEU A 203 9.10 0.87 -25.76
N GLU A 204 7.89 1.06 -25.26
CA GLU A 204 6.70 1.30 -26.10
C GLU A 204 6.82 2.58 -26.92
N LYS A 205 7.39 3.63 -26.34
CA LYS A 205 7.64 4.88 -27.05
C LYS A 205 8.64 4.73 -28.21
N ILE A 206 9.69 3.93 -28.02
CA ILE A 206 10.66 3.59 -29.06
C ILE A 206 9.99 2.77 -30.17
N VAL A 207 9.18 1.76 -29.82
CA VAL A 207 8.43 0.94 -30.79
C VAL A 207 7.51 1.80 -31.65
N GLN A 208 6.86 2.80 -31.06
CA GLN A 208 5.96 3.73 -31.77
C GLN A 208 6.71 4.78 -32.60
N HIS A 209 8.03 4.67 -32.77
CA HIS A 209 8.89 5.65 -33.46
C HIS A 209 8.78 7.08 -32.92
N ARG A 210 8.36 7.22 -31.66
CA ARG A 210 8.33 8.50 -30.94
C ARG A 210 9.58 8.72 -30.09
N GLY A 211 10.50 7.76 -30.15
CA GLY A 211 11.63 7.71 -29.25
C GLY A 211 12.77 8.64 -29.62
N ARG A 212 13.44 9.18 -28.61
CA ARG A 212 14.61 10.07 -28.75
C ARG A 212 15.88 9.36 -28.28
N ARG A 213 17.06 9.80 -28.76
CA ARG A 213 18.35 9.17 -28.42
C ARG A 213 18.63 9.08 -26.91
N TRP A 214 18.20 10.07 -26.12
CA TRP A 214 18.40 10.07 -24.66
C TRP A 214 17.55 9.00 -23.94
N GLU A 215 16.47 8.51 -24.53
CA GLU A 215 15.60 7.52 -23.91
C GLU A 215 16.28 6.15 -23.76
N TYR A 216 17.21 5.80 -24.65
CA TYR A 216 18.07 4.62 -24.49
C TYR A 216 18.96 4.74 -23.25
N GLY A 217 19.51 5.94 -23.01
CA GLY A 217 20.28 6.24 -21.79
C GLY A 217 19.41 6.15 -20.53
N SER A 218 18.17 6.64 -20.59
CA SER A 218 17.21 6.48 -19.50
C SER A 218 16.88 5.02 -19.21
N ILE A 219 16.70 4.17 -20.23
CA ILE A 219 16.47 2.73 -20.02
C ILE A 219 17.67 2.09 -19.30
N LEU A 220 18.90 2.40 -19.71
CA LEU A 220 20.11 1.90 -19.04
C LEU A 220 20.19 2.36 -17.58
N LEU A 221 19.86 3.62 -17.31
CA LEU A 221 19.81 4.16 -15.94
C LEU A 221 18.73 3.47 -15.08
N LEU A 222 17.54 3.25 -15.63
CA LEU A 222 16.46 2.52 -14.93
C LEU A 222 16.84 1.05 -14.68
N ALA A 223 17.50 0.40 -15.65
CA ALA A 223 18.02 -0.95 -15.48
C ALA A 223 19.10 -1.00 -14.38
N ALA A 224 20.00 -0.01 -14.32
CA ALA A 224 20.95 0.13 -13.23
C ALA A 224 20.24 0.28 -11.87
N GLY A 225 19.19 1.11 -11.81
CA GLY A 225 18.31 1.27 -10.64
C GLY A 225 17.72 -0.05 -10.15
N ILE A 226 17.24 -0.90 -11.07
CA ILE A 226 16.73 -2.25 -10.74
C ILE A 226 17.85 -3.11 -10.14
N LEU A 227 19.06 -3.09 -10.72
CA LEU A 227 20.19 -3.88 -10.22
C LEU A 227 20.62 -3.46 -8.80
N VAL A 228 20.81 -2.16 -8.56
CA VAL A 228 21.28 -1.64 -7.25
C VAL A 228 20.22 -1.75 -6.15
N SER A 229 18.94 -1.93 -6.51
CA SER A 229 17.88 -2.21 -5.54
C SER A 229 18.02 -3.58 -4.85
N GLY A 230 18.68 -4.53 -5.52
CA GLY A 230 18.74 -5.92 -5.10
C GLY A 230 17.37 -6.64 -5.03
N SER A 231 16.34 -6.12 -5.70
CA SER A 231 14.99 -6.73 -5.70
C SER A 231 14.95 -8.00 -6.56
N ARG A 232 14.86 -9.15 -5.89
CA ARG A 232 14.81 -10.48 -6.51
C ARG A 232 13.58 -10.67 -7.40
N ILE A 233 12.40 -10.28 -6.89
CA ILE A 233 11.13 -10.48 -7.62
C ILE A 233 11.08 -9.56 -8.84
N VAL A 234 11.48 -8.28 -8.71
CA VAL A 234 11.52 -7.36 -9.84
C VAL A 234 12.54 -7.81 -10.88
N PHE A 235 13.64 -8.45 -10.48
CA PHE A 235 14.58 -9.04 -11.45
C PHE A 235 13.92 -10.14 -12.31
N VAL A 236 13.14 -11.04 -11.69
CA VAL A 236 12.34 -12.04 -12.42
C VAL A 236 11.33 -11.38 -13.36
N LEU A 237 10.63 -10.34 -12.89
CA LEU A 237 9.69 -9.57 -13.72
C LEU A 237 10.39 -8.81 -14.87
N THR A 238 11.63 -8.38 -14.66
CA THR A 238 12.47 -7.74 -15.68
C THR A 238 12.85 -8.75 -16.75
N ALA A 239 13.28 -9.96 -16.37
CA ALA A 239 13.57 -11.05 -17.29
C ALA A 239 12.32 -11.46 -18.10
N PHE A 240 11.17 -11.59 -17.43
CA PHE A 240 9.89 -11.82 -18.09
C PHE A 240 9.57 -10.72 -19.12
N THR A 241 9.68 -9.45 -18.72
CA THR A 241 9.46 -8.29 -19.61
C THR A 241 10.41 -8.33 -20.80
N PHE A 242 11.69 -8.60 -20.57
CA PHE A 242 12.69 -8.72 -21.62
C PHE A 242 12.31 -9.77 -22.65
N VAL A 243 11.96 -10.99 -22.21
CA VAL A 243 11.54 -12.10 -23.10
C VAL A 243 10.29 -11.71 -23.90
N VAL A 244 9.28 -11.15 -23.25
CA VAL A 244 8.05 -10.71 -23.90
C VAL A 244 8.34 -9.70 -25.02
N TYR A 245 9.14 -8.67 -24.76
CA TYR A 245 9.49 -7.65 -25.75
C TYR A 245 10.39 -8.20 -26.87
N LEU A 246 11.33 -9.10 -26.55
CA LEU A 246 12.22 -9.77 -27.52
C LEU A 246 11.42 -10.61 -28.53
N LEU A 247 10.41 -11.33 -28.05
CA LEU A 247 9.53 -12.16 -28.88
C LEU A 247 8.56 -11.29 -29.69
N ARG A 248 7.96 -10.26 -29.06
CA ARG A 248 6.91 -9.44 -29.66
C ARG A 248 7.41 -8.48 -30.74
N TYR A 249 8.58 -7.86 -30.55
CA TYR A 249 9.07 -6.76 -31.39
C TYR A 249 10.44 -7.06 -32.00
N ARG A 250 10.46 -7.44 -33.28
CA ARG A 250 11.72 -7.73 -34.02
C ARG A 250 12.68 -6.54 -34.06
N THR A 251 12.17 -5.32 -34.14
CA THR A 251 12.96 -4.08 -34.18
C THR A 251 13.75 -3.82 -32.91
N LEU A 252 13.25 -4.25 -31.75
CA LEU A 252 13.91 -4.07 -30.47
C LEU A 252 14.98 -5.12 -30.16
N ARG A 253 15.03 -6.25 -30.89
CA ARG A 253 15.92 -7.38 -30.55
C ARG A 253 17.38 -6.96 -30.46
N LYS A 254 17.88 -6.20 -31.45
CA LYS A 254 19.27 -5.72 -31.44
C LYS A 254 19.53 -4.81 -30.24
N VAL A 255 18.63 -3.87 -29.97
CA VAL A 255 18.74 -2.93 -28.85
C VAL A 255 18.75 -3.68 -27.51
N LEU A 256 17.82 -4.62 -27.33
CA LEU A 256 17.70 -5.42 -26.11
C LEU A 256 18.94 -6.30 -25.88
N LEU A 257 19.42 -6.98 -26.91
CA LEU A 257 20.62 -7.82 -26.81
C LEU A 257 21.88 -7.01 -26.54
N ILE A 258 22.05 -5.86 -27.21
CA ILE A 258 23.17 -4.94 -26.93
C ILE A 258 23.06 -4.39 -25.50
N GLY A 259 21.87 -3.96 -25.08
CA GLY A 259 21.63 -3.49 -23.72
C GLY A 259 21.95 -4.55 -22.67
N ALA A 260 21.54 -5.79 -22.90
CA ALA A 260 21.86 -6.92 -22.02
C ALA A 260 23.38 -7.17 -21.94
N ALA A 261 24.09 -7.12 -23.08
CA ALA A 261 25.54 -7.24 -23.11
C ALA A 261 26.23 -6.10 -22.33
N VAL A 262 25.77 -4.86 -22.49
CA VAL A 262 26.27 -3.70 -21.73
C VAL A 262 26.03 -3.90 -20.23
N CYS A 263 24.82 -4.30 -19.82
CA CYS A 263 24.53 -4.60 -18.41
C CYS A 263 25.44 -5.70 -17.85
N ALA A 264 25.68 -6.77 -18.62
CA ALA A 264 26.58 -7.85 -18.21
C ALA A 264 28.03 -7.37 -18.03
N VAL A 265 28.52 -6.51 -18.94
CA VAL A 265 29.85 -5.89 -18.82
C VAL A 265 29.93 -5.00 -17.59
N VAL A 266 28.92 -4.16 -17.33
CA VAL A 266 28.86 -3.28 -16.15
C VAL A 266 28.86 -4.09 -14.85
N VAL A 267 28.03 -5.13 -14.75
CA VAL A 267 27.99 -6.02 -13.59
C VAL A 267 29.32 -6.76 -13.43
N GLY A 268 29.89 -7.30 -14.51
CA GLY A 268 31.19 -7.97 -14.49
C GLY A 268 32.33 -7.06 -14.04
N THR A 269 32.31 -5.79 -14.48
CA THR A 269 33.30 -4.78 -14.10
C THR A 269 33.15 -4.39 -12.64
N TYR A 270 31.91 -4.19 -12.16
CA TYR A 270 31.63 -3.94 -10.76
C TYR A 270 32.20 -5.06 -9.88
N LEU A 271 31.91 -6.33 -10.18
CA LEU A 271 32.42 -7.47 -9.43
C LEU A 271 33.95 -7.53 -9.44
N ALA A 272 34.59 -7.25 -10.57
CA ALA A 272 36.05 -7.26 -10.69
C ALA A 272 36.72 -6.18 -9.83
N VAL A 273 36.08 -5.00 -9.70
CA VAL A 273 36.60 -3.86 -8.95
C VAL A 273 36.29 -3.95 -7.46
N THR A 274 35.03 -4.22 -7.09
CA THR A 274 34.60 -4.19 -5.69
C THR A 274 34.87 -5.49 -4.96
N LYS A 275 35.05 -6.60 -5.69
CA LYS A 275 35.04 -7.97 -5.16
C LYS A 275 33.79 -8.31 -4.34
N ASP A 276 32.79 -7.44 -4.38
CA ASP A 276 31.55 -7.58 -3.63
C ASP A 276 30.57 -8.43 -4.44
N VAL A 277 30.61 -9.73 -4.17
CA VAL A 277 29.70 -10.71 -4.75
C VAL A 277 28.29 -10.62 -4.14
N SER A 278 28.02 -9.76 -3.16
CA SER A 278 26.70 -9.69 -2.51
C SER A 278 25.58 -9.32 -3.47
N VAL A 279 25.84 -8.41 -4.43
CA VAL A 279 24.86 -7.99 -5.44
C VAL A 279 24.45 -9.18 -6.33
N VAL A 280 25.42 -9.98 -6.81
CA VAL A 280 25.17 -11.12 -7.70
C VAL A 280 24.71 -12.36 -6.93
N GLY A 281 25.28 -12.60 -5.76
CA GLY A 281 24.87 -13.65 -4.84
C GLY A 281 23.39 -13.52 -4.46
N ARG A 282 22.86 -12.30 -4.33
CA ARG A 282 21.42 -12.07 -4.08
C ARG A 282 20.54 -12.55 -5.22
N PHE A 283 20.97 -12.47 -6.47
CA PHE A 283 20.20 -12.99 -7.61
C PHE A 283 20.32 -14.51 -7.73
N LEU A 284 21.49 -15.09 -7.45
CA LEU A 284 21.70 -16.54 -7.51
C LEU A 284 21.01 -17.28 -6.36
N THR A 285 20.93 -16.64 -5.18
CA THR A 285 20.23 -17.19 -4.00
C THR A 285 18.72 -17.29 -4.16
N ILE A 286 18.16 -16.74 -5.25
CA ILE A 286 16.74 -16.94 -5.60
C ILE A 286 16.37 -18.43 -5.64
N PHE A 287 17.31 -19.28 -6.07
CA PHE A 287 17.08 -20.70 -6.33
C PHE A 287 17.56 -21.64 -5.22
N THR A 288 18.34 -21.17 -4.24
CA THR A 288 19.08 -22.07 -3.34
C THR A 288 18.62 -22.07 -1.88
N SER A 289 18.07 -20.98 -1.34
CA SER A 289 17.43 -20.95 0.00
C SER A 289 16.93 -19.54 0.35
N ASN A 290 15.78 -19.13 -0.21
CA ASN A 290 15.22 -17.80 0.06
C ASN A 290 14.44 -17.75 1.38
N ASN A 291 15.09 -17.47 2.50
CA ASN A 291 14.41 -17.27 3.78
C ASN A 291 13.30 -16.19 3.70
N SER A 292 13.57 -15.05 3.03
CA SER A 292 12.58 -13.96 2.89
C SER A 292 11.34 -14.32 2.07
N LEU A 293 11.47 -15.13 1.02
CA LEU A 293 10.32 -15.60 0.24
C LEU A 293 9.53 -16.63 1.03
N LEU A 294 10.21 -17.56 1.71
CA LEU A 294 9.57 -18.56 2.57
C LEU A 294 8.80 -17.89 3.71
N CYS A 295 9.35 -16.84 4.32
CA CYS A 295 8.63 -16.00 5.28
C CYS A 295 7.34 -15.43 4.67
N ARG A 296 7.40 -14.78 3.49
CA ARG A 296 6.21 -14.20 2.83
C ARG A 296 5.14 -15.26 2.51
N LEU A 297 5.57 -16.46 2.10
CA LEU A 297 4.66 -17.58 1.87
C LEU A 297 4.03 -18.08 3.18
N LEU A 298 4.79 -18.09 4.28
CA LEU A 298 4.27 -18.41 5.60
C LEU A 298 3.22 -17.39 6.04
N TYR A 299 3.51 -16.09 5.88
CA TYR A 299 2.56 -15.02 6.24
C TYR A 299 1.25 -15.17 5.47
N ALA A 300 1.33 -15.43 4.16
CA ALA A 300 0.17 -15.64 3.33
C ALA A 300 -0.63 -16.88 3.75
N ARG A 301 0.05 -17.99 4.07
CA ARG A 301 -0.58 -19.21 4.57
C ARG A 301 -1.31 -18.96 5.89
N ASP A 302 -0.63 -18.36 6.86
CA ASP A 302 -1.13 -18.13 8.21
C ASP A 302 -2.26 -17.08 8.21
N ALA A 303 -2.29 -16.20 7.21
CA ALA A 303 -3.38 -15.26 7.00
C ALA A 303 -4.63 -15.85 6.33
N MET A 304 -4.57 -17.02 5.70
CA MET A 304 -5.74 -17.60 5.03
C MET A 304 -6.91 -17.90 5.99
N PRO A 305 -6.70 -18.51 7.17
CA PRO A 305 -7.77 -18.70 8.16
C PRO A 305 -8.42 -17.39 8.60
N MET A 306 -7.66 -16.29 8.68
CA MET A 306 -8.18 -14.99 9.07
C MET A 306 -9.26 -14.47 8.11
N LEU A 307 -9.27 -14.90 6.85
CA LEU A 307 -10.33 -14.55 5.89
C LEU A 307 -11.69 -15.18 6.24
N LEU A 308 -11.67 -16.32 6.94
CA LEU A 308 -12.89 -16.99 7.41
C LEU A 308 -13.41 -16.35 8.69
N ASP A 309 -12.50 -15.95 9.57
CA ASP A 309 -12.85 -15.29 10.84
C ASP A 309 -13.31 -13.84 10.62
N TYR A 310 -12.73 -13.17 9.60
CA TYR A 310 -13.00 -11.76 9.28
C TYR A 310 -13.35 -11.54 7.80
N PRO A 311 -14.47 -12.09 7.29
CA PRO A 311 -14.83 -12.02 5.88
C PRO A 311 -15.13 -10.59 5.38
N LEU A 312 -15.55 -9.70 6.30
CA LEU A 312 -15.80 -8.28 6.03
C LEU A 312 -14.57 -7.39 6.31
N GLY A 313 -13.41 -7.99 6.58
CA GLY A 313 -12.17 -7.29 6.85
C GLY A 313 -12.02 -6.88 8.32
N MET A 314 -10.76 -6.78 8.74
CA MET A 314 -10.31 -6.45 10.09
C MET A 314 -9.98 -4.97 10.28
N GLY A 315 -10.11 -4.17 9.22
CA GLY A 315 -9.62 -2.79 9.19
C GLY A 315 -8.11 -2.71 8.97
N THR A 316 -7.68 -1.58 8.42
CA THR A 316 -6.24 -1.32 8.19
C THR A 316 -5.49 -1.41 9.52
N GLY A 317 -4.44 -2.23 9.56
CA GLY A 317 -3.65 -2.47 10.77
C GLY A 317 -4.10 -3.67 11.60
N GLY A 318 -5.32 -4.20 11.40
CA GLY A 318 -5.81 -5.36 12.16
C GLY A 318 -4.98 -6.64 11.94
N TYR A 319 -4.43 -6.83 10.74
CA TYR A 319 -3.48 -7.91 10.49
C TYR A 319 -2.25 -7.82 11.42
N ALA A 320 -1.70 -6.62 11.64
CA ALA A 320 -0.51 -6.45 12.47
C ALA A 320 -0.76 -6.84 13.94
N SER A 321 -1.97 -6.60 14.45
CA SER A 321 -2.37 -6.96 15.81
C SER A 321 -2.59 -8.46 15.97
N LEU A 322 -3.17 -9.12 14.96
CA LEU A 322 -3.55 -10.54 15.03
C LEU A 322 -2.52 -11.51 14.43
N ALA A 323 -1.56 -11.05 13.63
CA ALA A 323 -0.67 -11.92 12.85
C ALA A 323 0.08 -12.95 13.71
N GLY A 324 0.42 -12.60 14.95
CA GLY A 324 1.11 -13.52 15.87
C GLY A 324 0.20 -14.63 16.39
N SER A 325 -1.08 -14.36 16.64
CA SER A 325 -2.07 -15.34 17.12
C SER A 325 -2.32 -16.47 16.11
N TYR A 326 -2.10 -16.19 14.82
CA TYR A 326 -2.24 -17.16 13.72
C TYR A 326 -0.89 -17.74 13.27
N ALA A 327 0.23 -17.27 13.83
CA ALA A 327 1.55 -17.62 13.33
C ALA A 327 1.86 -19.11 13.53
N THR A 328 2.40 -19.74 12.48
CA THR A 328 2.92 -21.12 12.53
C THR A 328 4.44 -21.15 12.34
N GLY A 329 5.12 -20.05 12.68
CA GLY A 329 6.57 -19.91 12.72
C GLY A 329 7.00 -18.55 13.27
N VAL A 330 8.31 -18.35 13.41
CA VAL A 330 8.87 -17.14 14.05
C VAL A 330 8.84 -15.95 13.09
N TYR A 331 7.90 -15.03 13.30
CA TYR A 331 7.89 -13.73 12.64
C TYR A 331 7.00 -12.72 13.37
N GLN A 332 7.26 -11.43 13.12
CA GLN A 332 6.36 -10.34 13.49
C GLN A 332 6.40 -9.30 12.36
N VAL A 333 5.27 -9.06 11.71
CA VAL A 333 5.19 -8.16 10.56
C VAL A 333 3.91 -7.32 10.58
N ARG A 334 4.00 -6.10 10.06
CA ARG A 334 2.84 -5.19 9.92
C ARG A 334 1.97 -5.51 8.71
N TYR A 335 2.56 -6.10 7.66
CA TYR A 335 1.90 -6.40 6.39
C TYR A 335 2.13 -7.85 6.00
N VAL A 336 1.14 -8.47 5.37
CA VAL A 336 1.22 -9.85 4.88
C VAL A 336 2.17 -10.00 3.69
N HIS A 337 2.63 -8.87 3.10
CA HIS A 337 3.48 -8.82 1.90
C HIS A 337 2.83 -9.52 0.69
N ASN A 338 1.53 -9.34 0.56
CA ASN A 338 0.72 -9.71 -0.60
C ASN A 338 -0.46 -8.73 -0.61
N ASP A 339 -0.45 -7.72 -1.49
CA ASP A 339 -1.49 -6.68 -1.51
C ASP A 339 -2.88 -7.24 -1.80
N ILE A 340 -2.99 -8.30 -2.60
CA ILE A 340 -4.28 -8.92 -2.93
C ILE A 340 -4.91 -9.50 -1.67
N LEU A 341 -4.11 -10.22 -0.88
CA LEU A 341 -4.52 -10.74 0.40
C LEU A 341 -4.71 -9.61 1.42
N GLN A 342 -3.85 -8.60 1.43
CA GLN A 342 -3.95 -7.44 2.32
C GLN A 342 -5.26 -6.67 2.11
N ILE A 343 -5.71 -6.48 0.86
CA ILE A 343 -7.01 -5.83 0.58
C ILE A 343 -8.16 -6.63 1.19
N ALA A 344 -8.13 -7.96 1.09
CA ALA A 344 -9.16 -8.80 1.71
C ALA A 344 -9.10 -8.77 3.24
N LEU A 345 -7.90 -8.81 3.83
CA LEU A 345 -7.72 -8.74 5.28
C LEU A 345 -8.12 -7.38 5.83
N ASP A 346 -7.75 -6.28 5.17
CA ASP A 346 -8.00 -4.92 5.67
C ASP A 346 -9.45 -4.50 5.41
N TRP A 347 -9.99 -4.74 4.21
CA TRP A 347 -11.28 -4.17 3.76
C TRP A 347 -12.34 -5.22 3.37
N GLY A 348 -12.02 -6.51 3.50
CA GLY A 348 -12.94 -7.61 3.29
C GLY A 348 -12.93 -8.21 1.88
N LEU A 349 -13.48 -9.42 1.77
CA LEU A 349 -13.65 -10.13 0.49
C LEU A 349 -14.49 -9.34 -0.53
N PRO A 350 -15.55 -8.60 -0.15
CA PRO A 350 -16.27 -7.75 -1.09
C PRO A 350 -15.39 -6.66 -1.72
N ALA A 351 -14.56 -5.99 -0.91
CA ALA A 351 -13.63 -4.98 -1.41
C ALA A 351 -12.60 -5.59 -2.38
N LEU A 352 -12.06 -6.76 -2.05
CA LEU A 352 -11.17 -7.49 -2.94
C LEU A 352 -11.84 -7.80 -4.30
N ALA A 353 -13.05 -8.35 -4.28
CA ALA A 353 -13.77 -8.68 -5.52
C ALA A 353 -13.99 -7.46 -6.41
N LEU A 354 -14.31 -6.30 -5.81
CA LEU A 354 -14.49 -5.03 -6.52
C LEU A 354 -13.18 -4.48 -7.06
N PHE A 355 -12.10 -4.57 -6.29
CA PHE A 355 -10.76 -4.18 -6.74
C PHE A 355 -10.30 -5.02 -7.93
N LEU A 356 -10.43 -6.35 -7.85
CA LEU A 356 -10.10 -7.26 -8.96
C LEU A 356 -10.98 -6.99 -10.19
N THR A 357 -12.26 -6.70 -9.99
CA THR A 357 -13.17 -6.31 -11.09
C THR A 357 -12.69 -5.03 -11.76
N ALA A 358 -12.33 -3.99 -11.00
CA ALA A 358 -11.76 -2.76 -11.53
C ALA A 358 -10.45 -3.01 -12.31
N GLY A 359 -9.59 -3.89 -11.81
CA GLY A 359 -8.35 -4.31 -12.49
C GLY A 359 -8.63 -5.03 -13.82
N VAL A 360 -9.56 -6.00 -13.84
CA VAL A 360 -9.95 -6.74 -15.07
C VAL A 360 -10.57 -5.80 -16.10
N LEU A 361 -11.44 -4.87 -15.67
CA LEU A 361 -12.02 -3.86 -16.56
C LEU A 361 -10.94 -2.95 -17.12
N SER A 362 -10.01 -2.49 -16.30
CA SER A 362 -8.88 -1.67 -16.73
C SER A 362 -7.96 -2.40 -17.70
N PHE A 363 -7.74 -3.71 -17.49
CA PHE A 363 -6.96 -4.55 -18.39
C PHE A 363 -7.63 -4.75 -19.76
N LYS A 364 -8.96 -4.88 -19.79
CA LYS A 364 -9.74 -5.13 -21.03
C LYS A 364 -10.11 -3.85 -21.78
N ARG A 365 -10.48 -2.79 -21.06
CA ARG A 365 -11.19 -1.60 -21.57
C ARG A 365 -10.55 -0.28 -21.17
N GLY A 366 -9.54 -0.29 -20.29
CA GLY A 366 -8.80 0.93 -19.94
C GLY A 366 -8.15 1.58 -21.17
N VAL A 367 -7.48 2.72 -20.96
CA VAL A 367 -6.84 3.55 -22.03
C VAL A 367 -5.62 2.84 -22.66
N CYS A 368 -5.66 1.53 -22.83
CA CYS A 368 -4.51 0.66 -22.81
C CYS A 368 -4.39 -0.16 -24.09
N GLY A 369 -3.41 0.23 -24.91
CA GLY A 369 -2.71 -0.71 -25.78
C GLY A 369 -1.87 -1.71 -24.96
N PHE A 370 -0.84 -2.28 -25.57
CA PHE A 370 0.01 -3.27 -24.93
C PHE A 370 0.75 -2.74 -23.68
N GLU A 371 1.20 -1.49 -23.72
CA GLU A 371 1.83 -0.75 -22.59
C GLU A 371 1.06 -0.90 -21.26
N GLY A 372 -0.21 -0.49 -21.24
CA GLY A 372 -1.00 -0.49 -20.01
C GLY A 372 -1.27 -1.90 -19.48
N ARG A 373 -1.42 -2.89 -20.37
CA ARG A 373 -1.54 -4.29 -19.95
C ARG A 373 -0.26 -4.79 -19.28
N MET A 374 0.91 -4.43 -19.82
CA MET A 374 2.19 -4.73 -19.16
C MET A 374 2.29 -4.07 -17.79
N VAL A 375 1.92 -2.81 -17.64
CA VAL A 375 1.94 -2.12 -16.34
C VAL A 375 1.06 -2.82 -15.31
N TRP A 376 -0.19 -3.16 -15.67
CA TRP A 376 -1.08 -3.92 -14.77
C TRP A 376 -0.51 -5.29 -14.40
N MET A 377 0.04 -6.06 -15.36
CA MET A 377 0.65 -7.37 -15.07
C MET A 377 1.86 -7.25 -14.13
N LEU A 378 2.69 -6.22 -14.30
CA LEU A 378 3.87 -6.01 -13.47
C LEU A 378 3.50 -5.64 -12.03
N VAL A 379 2.55 -4.72 -11.85
CA VAL A 379 2.10 -4.32 -10.51
C VAL A 379 1.40 -5.49 -9.83
N ILE A 380 0.41 -6.12 -10.47
CA ILE A 380 -0.30 -7.27 -9.86
C ILE A 380 0.65 -8.44 -9.60
N GLY A 381 1.57 -8.73 -10.54
CA GLY A 381 2.55 -9.81 -10.38
C GLY A 381 3.51 -9.58 -9.21
N HIS A 382 3.93 -8.35 -8.97
CA HIS A 382 4.77 -8.01 -7.81
C HIS A 382 3.96 -7.98 -6.51
N SER A 383 2.75 -7.42 -6.53
CA SER A 383 1.79 -7.34 -5.42
C SER A 383 1.35 -8.71 -4.87
N LEU A 384 1.57 -9.82 -5.58
CA LEU A 384 1.33 -11.17 -5.04
C LEU A 384 2.37 -11.58 -3.97
N LEU A 385 3.53 -10.93 -3.99
CA LEU A 385 4.68 -11.28 -3.17
C LEU A 385 5.29 -10.08 -2.44
N ASP A 386 4.71 -8.88 -2.58
CA ASP A 386 5.12 -7.67 -1.89
C ASP A 386 3.90 -6.73 -1.68
N PHE A 387 4.13 -5.58 -1.02
CA PHE A 387 3.06 -4.64 -0.61
C PHE A 387 3.11 -3.25 -1.30
N ASP A 388 3.28 -3.21 -2.61
CA ASP A 388 3.48 -1.95 -3.35
C ASP A 388 2.25 -1.03 -3.34
N LEU A 389 1.04 -1.57 -3.21
CA LEU A 389 -0.19 -0.76 -3.21
C LEU A 389 -0.33 0.13 -1.96
N GLN A 390 0.50 -0.08 -0.93
CA GLN A 390 0.62 0.83 0.21
C GLN A 390 1.30 2.16 -0.13
N TYR A 391 2.03 2.21 -1.25
CA TYR A 391 2.64 3.42 -1.81
C TYR A 391 1.66 4.08 -2.78
N VAL A 392 1.08 5.21 -2.38
CA VAL A 392 0.07 5.91 -3.21
C VAL A 392 0.65 6.31 -4.57
N ALA A 393 1.97 6.51 -4.70
CA ALA A 393 2.62 6.71 -6.00
C ALA A 393 2.33 5.58 -7.00
N VAL A 394 2.35 4.31 -6.57
CA VAL A 394 2.03 3.15 -7.41
C VAL A 394 0.55 3.14 -7.78
N VAL A 395 -0.33 3.47 -6.82
CA VAL A 395 -1.78 3.59 -7.07
C VAL A 395 -2.08 4.69 -8.08
N LEU A 396 -1.42 5.84 -8.00
CA LEU A 396 -1.55 6.94 -8.97
C LEU A 396 -1.12 6.50 -10.38
N VAL A 397 -0.06 5.70 -10.49
CA VAL A 397 0.34 5.09 -11.77
C VAL A 397 -0.76 4.19 -12.30
N LEU A 398 -1.32 3.29 -11.49
CA LEU A 398 -2.44 2.43 -11.91
C LEU A 398 -3.67 3.24 -12.35
N LEU A 399 -4.01 4.32 -11.63
CA LEU A 399 -5.13 5.20 -11.96
C LEU A 399 -4.96 5.86 -13.34
N LEU A 400 -3.73 6.17 -13.78
CA LEU A 400 -3.47 6.68 -15.14
C LEU A 400 -3.79 5.65 -16.24
N TYR A 401 -3.77 4.35 -15.92
CA TYR A 401 -4.09 3.24 -16.83
C TYR A 401 -5.46 2.61 -16.57
N ALA A 402 -6.22 3.13 -15.61
CA ALA A 402 -7.53 2.59 -15.25
C ALA A 402 -8.61 2.94 -16.30
N ASP A 403 -9.67 2.14 -16.36
CA ASP A 403 -10.87 2.39 -17.18
C ASP A 403 -11.75 3.49 -16.56
N LEU A 404 -11.19 4.70 -16.42
CA LEU A 404 -11.88 5.87 -15.83
C LEU A 404 -12.27 6.91 -16.88
N TYR A 405 -11.63 6.88 -18.05
CA TYR A 405 -11.63 8.02 -18.96
C TYR A 405 -12.52 7.82 -20.20
N GLU A 406 -12.84 6.58 -20.55
CA GLU A 406 -13.61 6.24 -21.77
C GLU A 406 -15.12 6.42 -21.58
N ALA A 407 -15.63 6.28 -20.35
CA ALA A 407 -17.06 6.48 -20.07
C ALA A 407 -17.49 7.94 -20.30
N LYS A 408 -18.71 8.15 -20.79
CA LYS A 408 -19.26 9.49 -21.01
C LYS A 408 -19.23 10.32 -19.72
N PRO A 409 -18.89 11.61 -19.78
CA PRO A 409 -19.00 12.50 -18.63
C PRO A 409 -20.42 12.51 -18.05
N LEU A 410 -20.53 12.49 -16.73
CA LEU A 410 -21.78 12.70 -16.02
C LEU A 410 -22.26 14.14 -16.24
N VAL A 411 -23.55 14.29 -16.53
CA VAL A 411 -24.17 15.60 -16.68
C VAL A 411 -24.52 16.12 -15.28
N LEU A 412 -23.64 16.96 -14.74
CA LEU A 412 -23.81 17.53 -13.39
C LEU A 412 -24.39 18.95 -13.46
N HIS A 413 -25.49 19.18 -12.74
CA HIS A 413 -26.07 20.49 -12.48
C HIS A 413 -25.18 21.31 -11.54
N ARG A 414 -25.47 22.61 -11.44
CA ARG A 414 -24.68 23.54 -10.60
C ARG A 414 -24.65 23.12 -9.13
N ALA A 415 -25.78 22.64 -8.59
CA ALA A 415 -25.87 22.18 -7.20
C ALA A 415 -25.00 20.94 -6.97
N GLU A 416 -25.06 19.95 -7.85
CA GLU A 416 -24.26 18.71 -7.78
C GLU A 416 -22.76 18.99 -7.89
N LYS A 417 -22.35 19.89 -8.79
CA LYS A 417 -20.95 20.34 -8.87
C LYS A 417 -20.47 20.98 -7.57
N ARG A 418 -21.29 21.87 -6.98
CA ARG A 418 -20.98 22.50 -5.68
C ARG A 418 -20.91 21.46 -4.56
N PHE A 419 -21.80 20.48 -4.56
CA PHE A 419 -21.79 19.40 -3.58
C PHE A 419 -20.52 18.56 -3.68
N VAL A 420 -20.13 18.12 -4.88
CA VAL A 420 -18.86 17.38 -5.07
C VAL A 420 -17.66 18.23 -4.65
N MET A 421 -17.63 19.51 -5.01
CA MET A 421 -16.55 20.40 -4.59
C MET A 421 -16.50 20.61 -3.07
N ALA A 422 -17.66 20.69 -2.41
CA ALA A 422 -17.74 20.76 -0.96
C ALA A 422 -17.21 19.45 -0.33
N LEU A 423 -17.58 18.29 -0.88
CA LEU A 423 -17.06 17.00 -0.43
C LEU A 423 -15.53 16.93 -0.60
N CYS A 424 -14.99 17.33 -1.76
CA CYS A 424 -13.54 17.39 -1.98
C CYS A 424 -12.84 18.35 -1.02
N ALA A 425 -13.46 19.49 -0.70
CA ALA A 425 -12.91 20.45 0.28
C ALA A 425 -12.91 19.86 1.70
N VAL A 426 -13.98 19.18 2.11
CA VAL A 426 -14.05 18.47 3.40
C VAL A 426 -13.00 17.36 3.46
N CYS A 427 -12.90 16.51 2.43
CA CYS A 427 -11.84 15.50 2.34
C CYS A 427 -10.44 16.13 2.41
N GLY A 428 -10.22 17.25 1.71
CA GLY A 428 -8.98 18.01 1.74
C GLY A 428 -8.62 18.51 3.14
N ALA A 429 -9.60 19.07 3.86
CA ALA A 429 -9.44 19.54 5.23
C ALA A 429 -9.14 18.39 6.21
N VAL A 430 -9.86 17.27 6.09
CA VAL A 430 -9.62 16.06 6.89
C VAL A 430 -8.22 15.52 6.65
N MET A 431 -7.80 15.40 5.38
CA MET A 431 -6.46 14.95 5.03
C MET A 431 -5.36 15.88 5.55
N LEU A 432 -5.57 17.20 5.49
CA LEU A 432 -4.62 18.18 6.05
C LEU A 432 -4.55 18.07 7.57
N TYR A 433 -5.70 17.96 8.24
CA TYR A 433 -5.78 17.84 9.69
C TYR A 433 -5.11 16.58 10.19
N VAL A 434 -5.51 15.41 9.65
CA VAL A 434 -4.95 14.12 10.04
C VAL A 434 -3.47 14.04 9.66
N GLY A 435 -3.11 14.45 8.44
CA GLY A 435 -1.73 14.43 7.96
C GLY A 435 -0.82 15.34 8.78
N GLY A 436 -1.29 16.55 9.11
CA GLY A 436 -0.58 17.50 9.96
C GLY A 436 -0.40 16.99 11.39
N ALA A 437 -1.45 16.44 12.00
CA ALA A 437 -1.39 15.89 13.35
C ALA A 437 -0.47 14.66 13.44
N VAL A 438 -0.52 13.73 12.48
CA VAL A 438 0.45 12.63 12.39
C VAL A 438 1.87 13.16 12.17
N GLY A 439 2.03 14.19 11.33
CA GLY A 439 3.30 14.86 11.10
C GLY A 439 3.93 15.41 12.38
N LEU A 440 3.15 16.06 13.24
CA LEU A 440 3.63 16.55 14.55
C LEU A 440 4.17 15.41 15.42
N GLY A 441 3.51 14.24 15.44
CA GLY A 441 3.99 13.05 16.16
C GLY A 441 5.28 12.47 15.58
N ASN A 442 5.49 12.58 14.26
CA ASN A 442 6.75 12.20 13.61
C ASN A 442 7.91 13.15 13.97
N PHE A 443 7.61 14.42 14.27
CA PHE A 443 8.59 15.40 14.78
C PHE A 443 8.83 15.33 16.30
N GLY A 444 8.26 14.33 16.99
CA GLY A 444 8.45 14.13 18.43
C GLY A 444 7.49 14.93 19.32
N LEU A 445 6.53 15.67 18.75
CA LEU A 445 5.51 16.41 19.49
C LEU A 445 4.31 15.51 19.83
N SER A 446 4.58 14.38 20.50
CA SER A 446 3.60 13.31 20.75
C SER A 446 2.37 13.80 21.52
N GLY A 447 2.55 14.66 22.54
CA GLY A 447 1.45 15.20 23.33
C GLY A 447 0.47 16.04 22.50
N VAL A 448 0.97 16.93 21.64
CA VAL A 448 0.13 17.75 20.75
C VAL A 448 -0.58 16.87 19.73
N SER A 449 0.14 15.91 19.15
CA SER A 449 -0.42 14.97 18.18
C SER A 449 -1.55 14.13 18.79
N LEU A 450 -1.39 13.60 20.00
CA LEU A 450 -2.43 12.83 20.70
C LEU A 450 -3.61 13.69 21.18
N THR A 451 -3.42 14.98 21.42
CA THR A 451 -4.54 15.91 21.67
C THR A 451 -5.40 16.09 20.42
N LEU A 452 -4.78 16.14 19.24
CA LEU A 452 -5.49 16.28 17.95
C LEU A 452 -6.07 14.94 17.47
N LEU A 453 -5.32 13.86 17.60
CA LEU A 453 -5.69 12.51 17.17
C LEU A 453 -5.60 11.54 18.36
N PRO A 454 -6.56 11.58 19.29
CA PRO A 454 -6.53 10.74 20.48
C PRO A 454 -6.60 9.25 20.14
N PHE A 455 -7.15 8.87 18.99
CA PHE A 455 -7.27 7.48 18.57
C PHE A 455 -5.99 6.91 17.90
N GLN A 456 -4.88 7.65 17.84
CA GLN A 456 -3.65 7.16 17.19
C GLN A 456 -2.90 6.13 18.06
N THR A 457 -3.22 4.84 17.88
CA THR A 457 -2.66 3.71 18.65
C THR A 457 -1.14 3.58 18.52
N ASP A 458 -0.57 3.68 17.32
CA ASP A 458 0.89 3.55 17.09
C ASP A 458 1.69 4.58 17.90
N LEU A 459 1.19 5.82 18.00
CA LEU A 459 1.87 6.87 18.74
C LEU A 459 1.76 6.64 20.25
N ARG A 460 0.63 6.14 20.73
CA ARG A 460 0.48 5.74 22.15
C ARG A 460 1.41 4.59 22.51
N CYS A 461 1.56 3.60 21.63
CA CYS A 461 2.52 2.52 21.79
C CYS A 461 3.97 3.03 21.88
N ARG A 462 4.34 4.03 21.07
CA ARG A 462 5.63 4.72 21.23
C ARG A 462 5.76 5.37 22.61
N VAL A 463 4.73 6.08 23.09
CA VAL A 463 4.75 6.69 24.43
C VAL A 463 4.91 5.64 25.53
N ILE A 464 4.22 4.50 25.44
CA ILE A 464 4.36 3.36 26.36
C ILE A 464 5.83 2.91 26.43
N THR A 465 6.50 2.76 25.29
CA THR A 465 7.89 2.29 25.24
C THR A 465 8.93 3.32 25.70
N THR A 466 8.62 4.62 25.59
CA THR A 466 9.58 5.69 25.91
C THR A 466 9.39 6.33 27.29
N SER A 467 8.23 6.13 27.91
CA SER A 467 7.89 6.73 29.21
C SER A 467 8.44 5.89 30.36
N SER A 468 9.04 6.53 31.35
CA SER A 468 9.42 5.91 32.62
C SER A 468 8.34 6.04 33.70
N ASP A 469 7.34 6.89 33.49
CA ASP A 469 6.22 7.08 34.43
C ASP A 469 5.18 5.96 34.28
N LEU A 470 5.01 5.16 35.33
CA LEU A 470 4.09 4.02 35.38
C LEU A 470 2.63 4.45 35.19
N GLN A 471 2.22 5.61 35.70
CA GLN A 471 0.84 6.08 35.57
C GLN A 471 0.53 6.45 34.11
N THR A 472 1.45 7.14 33.44
CA THR A 472 1.37 7.40 32.00
C THR A 472 1.32 6.08 31.23
N VAL A 473 2.22 5.14 31.49
CA VAL A 473 2.24 3.82 30.82
C VAL A 473 0.90 3.10 30.97
N GLN A 474 0.38 3.01 32.18
CA GLN A 474 -0.92 2.37 32.46
C GLN A 474 -2.07 3.03 31.69
N THR A 475 -2.13 4.37 31.74
CA THR A 475 -3.20 5.13 31.09
C THR A 475 -3.17 4.94 29.57
N GLN A 476 -1.98 4.97 28.97
CA GLN A 476 -1.82 4.77 27.54
C GLN A 476 -2.12 3.31 27.13
N ALA A 477 -1.62 2.34 27.90
CA ALA A 477 -1.83 0.92 27.62
C ALA A 477 -3.31 0.55 27.74
N GLN A 478 -4.02 1.01 28.77
CA GLN A 478 -5.46 0.81 28.91
C GLN A 478 -6.23 1.41 27.73
N TYR A 479 -5.85 2.61 27.29
CA TYR A 479 -6.48 3.24 26.13
C TYR A 479 -6.28 2.39 24.86
N VAL A 480 -5.05 1.92 24.62
CA VAL A 480 -4.73 1.07 23.47
C VAL A 480 -5.54 -0.22 23.53
N LEU A 481 -5.61 -0.90 24.67
CA LEU A 481 -6.37 -2.15 24.83
C LEU A 481 -7.88 -1.98 24.67
N ASN A 482 -8.41 -0.79 24.95
CA ASN A 482 -9.82 -0.48 24.68
C ASN A 482 -10.09 -0.28 23.17
N GLN A 483 -9.06 -0.02 22.36
CA GLN A 483 -9.17 0.13 20.90
C GLN A 483 -8.76 -1.13 20.14
N ASP A 484 -7.74 -1.83 20.63
CA ASP A 484 -7.14 -3.05 20.09
C ASP A 484 -6.78 -3.97 21.27
N GLU A 485 -7.67 -4.92 21.57
CA GLU A 485 -7.51 -5.85 22.70
C GLU A 485 -6.36 -6.85 22.52
N TYR A 486 -5.85 -6.97 21.28
CA TYR A 486 -4.76 -7.86 20.89
C TYR A 486 -3.43 -7.14 20.82
N ASN A 487 -3.33 -5.87 21.23
CA ASN A 487 -2.08 -5.14 21.11
C ASN A 487 -1.00 -5.70 22.06
N PRO A 488 0.07 -6.33 21.54
CA PRO A 488 1.01 -7.06 22.38
C PRO A 488 1.86 -6.14 23.27
N GLN A 489 2.18 -4.94 22.76
CA GLN A 489 2.96 -3.95 23.51
C GLN A 489 2.15 -3.41 24.70
N ALA A 490 0.86 -3.15 24.51
CA ALA A 490 -0.02 -2.70 25.58
C ALA A 490 -0.30 -3.82 26.60
N LEU A 491 -0.47 -5.08 26.16
CA LEU A 491 -0.63 -6.23 27.07
C LEU A 491 0.59 -6.42 27.98
N SER A 492 1.79 -6.46 27.39
CA SER A 492 3.05 -6.60 28.15
C SER A 492 3.31 -5.40 29.09
N ALA A 493 2.99 -4.19 28.63
CA ALA A 493 3.08 -3.00 29.48
C ALA A 493 2.13 -3.05 30.67
N MET A 494 0.87 -3.47 30.47
CA MET A 494 -0.08 -3.65 31.57
C MET A 494 0.38 -4.72 32.56
N ALA A 495 0.91 -5.85 32.08
CA ALA A 495 1.47 -6.88 32.94
C ALA A 495 2.59 -6.32 33.83
N THR A 496 3.47 -5.50 33.26
CA THR A 496 4.59 -4.87 33.97
C THR A 496 4.13 -3.83 34.99
N VAL A 497 3.12 -3.01 34.65
CA VAL A 497 2.51 -2.05 35.59
C VAL A 497 1.88 -2.76 36.78
N LEU A 498 1.07 -3.80 36.52
CA LEU A 498 0.37 -4.54 37.57
C LEU A 498 1.35 -5.20 38.55
N TYR A 499 2.43 -5.78 38.02
CA TYR A 499 3.52 -6.28 38.84
C TYR A 499 4.14 -5.19 39.71
N ALA A 500 4.47 -4.03 39.13
CA ALA A 500 5.06 -2.91 39.88
C ALA A 500 4.12 -2.38 40.99
N THR A 501 2.80 -2.53 40.82
CA THR A 501 1.79 -2.18 41.83
C THR A 501 1.46 -3.30 42.82
N GLY A 502 2.09 -4.47 42.71
CA GLY A 502 1.92 -5.61 43.62
C GLY A 502 0.79 -6.59 43.26
N ASP A 503 0.16 -6.45 42.09
CA ASP A 503 -0.88 -7.39 41.62
C ASP A 503 -0.27 -8.45 40.68
N GLY A 504 0.40 -9.43 41.29
CA GLY A 504 1.03 -10.54 40.57
C GLY A 504 0.05 -11.43 39.80
N VAL A 505 -1.17 -11.61 40.33
CA VAL A 505 -2.19 -12.47 39.70
C VAL A 505 -2.69 -11.84 38.40
N GLN A 506 -3.10 -10.56 38.41
CA GLN A 506 -3.50 -9.91 37.17
C GLN A 506 -2.32 -9.70 36.21
N SER A 507 -1.11 -9.48 36.73
CA SER A 507 0.09 -9.43 35.90
C SER A 507 0.26 -10.73 35.08
N GLY A 508 0.10 -11.89 35.72
CA GLY A 508 0.13 -13.20 35.06
C GLY A 508 -0.92 -13.36 33.96
N GLU A 509 -2.16 -12.90 34.18
CA GLU A 509 -3.22 -12.94 33.16
C GLU A 509 -2.86 -12.11 31.92
N TYR A 510 -2.29 -10.91 32.11
CA TYR A 510 -1.87 -10.07 30.99
C TYR A 510 -0.67 -10.66 30.24
N PHE A 511 0.28 -11.31 30.93
CA PHE A 511 1.34 -12.05 30.26
C PHE A 511 0.83 -13.24 29.44
N LEU A 512 -0.11 -14.02 29.98
CA LEU A 512 -0.72 -15.13 29.25
C LEU A 512 -1.42 -14.64 27.97
N ARG A 513 -2.14 -13.52 28.04
CA ARG A 513 -2.74 -12.87 26.87
C ARG A 513 -1.69 -12.38 25.87
N ALA A 514 -0.62 -11.75 26.35
CA ALA A 514 0.47 -11.30 25.49
C ALA A 514 1.15 -12.48 24.76
N ILE A 515 1.39 -13.59 25.47
CA ILE A 515 1.94 -14.83 24.92
C ILE A 515 0.98 -15.44 23.90
N ALA A 516 -0.33 -15.43 24.14
CA ALA A 516 -1.31 -15.93 23.17
C ALA A 516 -1.28 -15.14 21.84
N VAL A 517 -1.03 -13.83 21.90
CA VAL A 517 -0.88 -12.97 20.72
C VAL A 517 0.51 -13.10 20.08
N GLN A 518 1.56 -13.30 20.86
CA GLN A 518 2.94 -13.43 20.38
C GLN A 518 3.60 -14.71 20.89
N PRO A 519 3.12 -15.88 20.44
CA PRO A 519 3.53 -17.16 21.00
C PRO A 519 5.00 -17.53 20.75
N TYR A 520 5.64 -16.90 19.75
CA TYR A 520 7.06 -17.11 19.45
C TYR A 520 7.99 -16.08 20.11
N GLU A 521 7.46 -15.12 20.88
CA GLU A 521 8.27 -14.10 21.55
C GLU A 521 8.79 -14.64 22.88
N ARG A 522 10.00 -15.20 22.84
CA ARG A 522 10.66 -15.81 24.00
C ARG A 522 10.73 -14.87 25.21
N THR A 523 10.94 -13.58 24.99
CA THR A 523 11.10 -12.60 26.08
C THR A 523 9.86 -12.50 26.95
N LEU A 524 8.65 -12.75 26.42
CA LEU A 524 7.42 -12.75 27.20
C LEU A 524 7.37 -13.90 28.21
N TYR A 525 7.86 -15.08 27.83
CA TYR A 525 7.94 -16.24 28.73
C TYR A 525 8.96 -15.99 29.85
N GLU A 526 10.13 -15.45 29.53
CA GLU A 526 11.16 -15.10 30.51
C GLU A 526 10.65 -14.04 31.51
N GLN A 527 10.01 -12.98 30.99
CA GLN A 527 9.43 -11.92 31.83
C GLN A 527 8.34 -12.46 32.74
N MET A 528 7.41 -13.27 32.22
CA MET A 528 6.35 -13.86 33.02
C MET A 528 6.90 -14.72 34.16
N VAL A 529 7.86 -15.61 33.90
CA VAL A 529 8.46 -16.47 34.93
C VAL A 529 9.15 -15.63 36.01
N ARG A 530 9.94 -14.64 35.61
CA ARG A 530 10.64 -13.76 36.56
C ARG A 530 9.67 -12.98 37.43
N THR A 531 8.68 -12.34 36.82
CA THR A 531 7.65 -11.58 37.52
C THR A 531 6.86 -12.46 38.48
N LEU A 532 6.32 -13.58 38.02
CA LEU A 532 5.51 -14.46 38.87
C LEU A 532 6.34 -15.13 39.96
N SER A 533 7.60 -15.47 39.71
CA SER A 533 8.47 -16.06 40.74
C SER A 533 8.67 -15.12 41.93
N ALA A 534 8.85 -13.82 41.67
CA ALA A 534 8.98 -12.80 42.69
C ALA A 534 7.64 -12.58 43.44
N SER A 535 6.52 -12.49 42.72
CA SER A 535 5.20 -12.35 43.33
C SER A 535 4.76 -13.58 44.14
N ILE A 536 5.13 -14.80 43.72
CA ILE A 536 4.90 -16.04 44.48
C ILE A 536 5.69 -16.02 45.79
N ALA A 537 6.96 -15.64 45.75
CA ALA A 537 7.79 -15.52 46.95
C ALA A 537 7.21 -14.50 47.94
N GLN A 538 6.68 -13.38 47.43
CA GLN A 538 5.98 -12.39 48.24
C GLN A 538 4.69 -12.96 48.85
N ALA A 539 3.82 -13.58 48.06
CA ALA A 539 2.57 -14.18 48.54
C ALA A 539 2.83 -15.28 49.59
N GLN A 540 3.91 -16.05 49.44
CA GLN A 540 4.35 -17.03 50.42
C GLN A 540 4.74 -16.37 51.75
N ALA A 541 5.49 -15.25 51.71
CA ALA A 541 5.86 -14.49 52.90
C ALA A 541 4.62 -13.88 53.60
N GLU A 542 3.61 -13.48 52.82
CA GLU A 542 2.32 -12.99 53.30
C GLU A 542 1.35 -14.10 53.75
N GLN A 543 1.72 -15.38 53.58
CA GLN A 543 0.88 -16.55 53.82
C GLN A 543 -0.43 -16.59 53.00
N ASP A 544 -0.48 -15.87 51.87
CA ASP A 544 -1.62 -15.90 50.94
C ASP A 544 -1.50 -17.08 49.98
N THR A 545 -1.94 -18.24 50.47
CA THR A 545 -1.95 -19.50 49.71
C THR A 545 -2.83 -19.46 48.47
N THR A 546 -3.88 -18.63 48.45
CA THR A 546 -4.81 -18.56 47.31
C THR A 546 -4.14 -17.87 46.12
N ARG A 547 -3.55 -16.69 46.34
CA ARG A 547 -2.81 -15.97 45.30
C ARG A 547 -1.61 -16.75 44.81
N MET A 548 -0.88 -17.38 45.75
CA MET A 548 0.24 -18.25 45.42
C MET A 548 -0.17 -19.35 44.44
N LEU A 549 -1.25 -20.09 44.74
CA LEU A 549 -1.74 -21.19 43.91
C LEU A 549 -2.23 -20.71 42.54
N GLN A 550 -2.91 -19.56 42.47
CA GLN A 550 -3.32 -18.95 41.20
C GLN A 550 -2.12 -18.64 40.29
N MET A 551 -1.07 -17.99 40.82
CA MET A 551 0.12 -17.66 40.03
C MET A 551 0.89 -18.91 39.60
N MET A 552 0.94 -19.94 40.44
CA MET A 552 1.52 -21.24 40.07
C MET A 552 0.75 -21.89 38.92
N GLN A 553 -0.59 -21.85 38.94
CA GLN A 553 -1.43 -22.35 37.84
C GLN A 553 -1.19 -21.57 36.53
N GLN A 554 -0.97 -20.26 36.60
CA GLN A 554 -0.63 -19.45 35.43
C GLN A 554 0.72 -19.87 34.82
N ILE A 555 1.72 -20.22 35.64
CA ILE A 555 2.98 -20.79 35.16
C ILE A 555 2.74 -22.14 34.45
N ASP A 556 1.90 -23.03 35.01
CA ASP A 556 1.54 -24.30 34.34
C ASP A 556 0.84 -24.05 32.99
N GLN A 557 -0.08 -23.08 32.94
CA GLN A 557 -0.76 -22.69 31.71
C GLN A 557 0.23 -22.16 30.66
N MET A 558 1.20 -21.33 31.06
CA MET A 558 2.26 -20.85 30.19
C MET A 558 3.08 -22.00 29.58
N VAL A 559 3.39 -23.04 30.37
CA VAL A 559 4.11 -24.25 29.89
C VAL A 559 3.29 -25.02 28.85
N ARG A 560 1.97 -25.13 29.05
CA ARG A 560 1.06 -25.74 28.06
C ARG A 560 1.03 -24.94 26.77
N LEU A 561 0.90 -23.62 26.85
CA LEU A 561 0.94 -22.73 25.68
C LEU A 561 2.27 -22.87 24.94
N ARG A 562 3.40 -22.85 25.65
CA ARG A 562 4.73 -23.07 25.07
C ARG A 562 4.82 -24.39 24.29
N SER A 563 4.33 -25.47 24.87
CA SER A 563 4.33 -26.80 24.25
C SER A 563 3.42 -26.86 23.02
N GLN A 564 2.25 -26.24 23.12
CA GLN A 564 1.31 -26.11 22.00
C GLN A 564 1.92 -25.32 20.84
N THR A 565 2.55 -24.17 21.10
CA THR A 565 3.21 -23.35 20.07
C THR A 565 4.25 -24.15 19.30
N LEU A 566 5.12 -24.88 20.02
CA LEU A 566 6.14 -25.72 19.40
C LEU A 566 5.52 -26.87 18.58
N GLY A 567 4.42 -27.47 19.07
CA GLY A 567 3.69 -28.53 18.36
C GLY A 567 2.92 -28.05 17.12
N GLN A 568 2.47 -26.79 17.11
CA GLN A 568 1.73 -26.17 16.01
C GLN A 568 2.65 -25.51 14.97
N THR A 569 3.96 -25.45 15.21
CA THR A 569 4.91 -24.90 14.24
C THR A 569 4.86 -25.72 12.94
N SER A 570 4.66 -25.03 11.82
CA SER A 570 4.50 -25.71 10.54
C SER A 570 5.84 -26.16 9.97
N ALA A 571 5.79 -27.12 9.03
CA ALA A 571 6.98 -27.54 8.29
C ALA A 571 7.69 -26.37 7.56
N LEU A 572 6.95 -25.32 7.18
CA LEU A 572 7.52 -24.11 6.59
C LEU A 572 8.20 -23.25 7.66
N GLY A 573 7.58 -23.11 8.84
CA GLY A 573 8.17 -22.43 10.00
C GLY A 573 9.51 -23.01 10.43
N HIS A 574 9.67 -24.34 10.40
CA HIS A 574 10.95 -25.00 10.71
C HIS A 574 12.05 -24.80 9.65
N ARG A 575 11.69 -24.37 8.43
CA ARG A 575 12.63 -24.09 7.34
C ARG A 575 13.11 -22.64 7.32
N LEU A 576 12.53 -21.79 8.17
CA LEU A 576 13.00 -20.42 8.32
C LEU A 576 14.37 -20.39 9.01
N GLU A 577 15.11 -19.31 8.76
CA GLU A 577 16.40 -19.05 9.40
C GLU A 577 16.25 -18.90 10.92
N HIS A 578 15.22 -18.15 11.34
CA HIS A 578 14.82 -18.05 12.73
C HIS A 578 13.94 -19.24 13.09
N LYS A 579 14.55 -20.24 13.72
CA LYS A 579 13.85 -21.42 14.21
C LYS A 579 13.07 -21.11 15.49
N PRO A 580 11.93 -21.77 15.73
CA PRO A 580 11.21 -21.65 16.99
C PRO A 580 12.13 -22.07 18.15
N ASN A 581 12.46 -21.12 19.03
CA ASN A 581 13.25 -21.40 20.21
C ASN A 581 12.66 -20.69 21.42
N LEU A 582 11.94 -21.45 22.24
CA LEU A 582 11.33 -21.01 23.49
C LEU A 582 12.00 -21.67 24.72
N ALA A 583 13.22 -22.19 24.56
CA ALA A 583 13.98 -22.73 25.67
C ALA A 583 14.40 -21.60 26.62
N LEU A 584 14.08 -21.74 27.90
CA LEU A 584 14.41 -20.77 28.93
C LEU A 584 15.77 -21.08 29.57
N SER A 585 16.24 -20.23 30.48
CA SER A 585 17.46 -20.51 31.22
C SER A 585 17.30 -21.76 32.11
N THR A 586 18.40 -22.45 32.41
CA THR A 586 18.40 -23.64 33.27
C THR A 586 17.82 -23.36 34.66
N GLU A 587 17.90 -22.11 35.14
CA GLU A 587 17.33 -21.68 36.42
C GLU A 587 15.81 -21.52 36.32
N GLU A 588 15.32 -20.85 35.27
CA GLU A 588 13.89 -20.70 34.99
C GLU A 588 13.21 -22.07 34.77
N GLU A 589 13.83 -22.98 34.01
CA GLU A 589 13.28 -24.33 33.80
C GLU A 589 13.23 -25.15 35.11
N ARG A 590 14.25 -25.00 35.98
CA ARG A 590 14.26 -25.65 37.31
C ARG A 590 13.13 -25.13 38.18
N TYR A 591 12.91 -23.81 38.19
CA TYR A 591 11.84 -23.19 38.95
C TYR A 591 10.45 -23.65 38.45
N ILE A 592 10.24 -23.65 37.14
CA ILE A 592 9.00 -24.16 36.52
C ILE A 592 8.73 -25.61 36.95
N ALA A 593 9.74 -26.48 36.89
CA ALA A 593 9.59 -27.88 37.29
C ALA A 593 9.20 -28.03 38.78
N GLN A 594 9.76 -27.20 39.66
CA GLN A 594 9.37 -27.17 41.08
C GLN A 594 7.90 -26.75 41.24
N VAL A 595 7.48 -25.68 40.56
CA VAL A 595 6.10 -25.19 40.60
C VAL A 595 5.11 -26.27 40.13
N CYS A 596 5.37 -26.91 38.98
CA CYS A 596 4.52 -27.97 38.45
C CYS A 596 4.44 -29.18 39.40
N THR A 597 5.56 -29.55 40.04
CA THR A 597 5.59 -30.66 41.02
C THR A 597 4.75 -30.32 42.25
N MET A 598 4.86 -29.09 42.77
CA MET A 598 4.08 -28.64 43.92
C MET A 598 2.58 -28.62 43.61
N LEU A 599 2.17 -28.18 42.42
CA LEU A 599 0.77 -28.22 41.99
C LEU A 599 0.21 -29.65 41.94
N GLN A 600 0.99 -30.60 41.42
CA GLN A 600 0.60 -32.02 41.37
C GLN A 600 0.46 -32.64 42.76
N SER A 601 1.24 -32.17 43.74
CA SER A 601 1.12 -32.64 45.13
C SER A 601 -0.05 -32.02 45.91
N ALA A 602 -0.61 -30.92 45.39
CA ALA A 602 -1.72 -30.19 46.00
C ALA A 602 -3.10 -30.56 45.40
N SER A 603 -3.12 -31.20 44.24
CA SER A 603 -4.31 -31.80 43.59
C SER A 603 -4.54 -33.23 44.05
#